data_AF-A0A9E3NV79-F1
#
_entry.id   AF-A0A9E3NV79-F1
#
_cell.length_a   1.000
_cell.length_b   1.000
_cell.length_c   1.000
_cell.angle_alpha   90.00
_cell.angle_beta   90.00
_cell.angle_gamma   90.00
#
_symmetry.space_group_name_H-M   'P 1'
#
loop_
_entity.id
_entity.type
_entity.pdbx_description
1 polymer ?
#
loop_
_entity_poly.entity_id
_entity_poly.type
_entity_poly.pdbx_seq_one_letter_code
_entity_poly.pdbx_strand_id
1 'polypeptide(L)'
;MARAAVSLPEELRRMIARHGARRLREIESMLDSALRPCVLVTSARVADRPLRRSAIGRMLRLGTASPRLSLTASKFGGTPYTEAADRPWASDAVFIGQINLSEIDDLPDGVPRRGIFAIDLVGSTDGFRVRWYPSPSEQEDDPGAVVCLGTHEASMQFRAGWTLPEGSAWEDAVPHEDEELREAWNEWAPLGDMREECHRLFGHRSAGLDDHYGFEPPRGRTNDVTEYEMLLRITFDNAAGFSWGTNWTYVLVHRDDLAEGRLERAVVTGANY
;
A
#
# COMPACT_ATOMS: atom_id res chain seq x y z
N MET A 1 -6.37 10.63 -15.84
CA MET A 1 -5.55 9.52 -16.39
C MET A 1 -6.06 9.09 -17.76
N ALA A 2 -5.18 8.95 -18.75
CA ALA A 2 -5.52 8.30 -20.02
C ALA A 2 -5.77 6.80 -19.75
N ARG A 3 -6.85 6.24 -20.31
CA ARG A 3 -7.21 4.83 -20.12
C ARG A 3 -6.13 3.97 -20.79
N ALA A 4 -5.31 3.30 -19.99
CA ALA A 4 -4.45 2.24 -20.51
C ALA A 4 -5.37 1.16 -21.12
N ALA A 5 -5.10 0.75 -22.35
CA ALA A 5 -5.82 -0.35 -22.98
C ALA A 5 -4.96 -1.60 -22.87
N VAL A 6 -5.48 -2.61 -22.17
CA VAL A 6 -4.86 -3.93 -22.08
C VAL A 6 -5.45 -4.80 -23.19
N SER A 7 -4.66 -5.11 -24.20
CA SER A 7 -5.09 -5.94 -25.33
C SER A 7 -4.53 -7.35 -25.23
N LEU A 8 -5.38 -8.35 -25.47
CA LEU A 8 -4.96 -9.74 -25.58
C LEU A 8 -4.04 -9.95 -26.80
N PRO A 9 -2.91 -10.65 -26.64
CA PRO A 9 -2.13 -11.15 -27.77
C PRO A 9 -2.99 -12.05 -28.66
N GLU A 10 -2.73 -12.02 -29.97
CA GLU A 10 -3.51 -12.78 -30.96
C GLU A 10 -3.49 -14.30 -30.67
N GLU A 11 -2.39 -14.82 -30.14
CA GLU A 11 -2.28 -16.21 -29.74
C GLU A 11 -3.23 -16.58 -28.60
N LEU A 12 -3.21 -15.82 -27.50
CA LEU A 12 -4.14 -15.98 -26.39
C LEU A 12 -5.60 -15.80 -26.84
N ARG A 13 -5.86 -14.81 -27.70
CA ARG A 13 -7.19 -14.60 -28.28
C ARG A 13 -7.69 -15.85 -29.00
N ARG A 14 -6.83 -16.51 -29.79
CA ARG A 14 -7.15 -17.77 -30.49
C ARG A 14 -7.35 -18.93 -29.54
N MET A 15 -6.51 -19.07 -28.51
CA MET A 15 -6.65 -20.13 -27.49
C MET A 15 -7.98 -20.00 -26.75
N ILE A 16 -8.30 -18.80 -26.25
CA ILE A 16 -9.58 -18.50 -25.59
C ILE A 16 -10.76 -18.76 -26.53
N ALA A 17 -10.64 -18.39 -27.81
CA ALA A 17 -11.71 -18.61 -28.80
C ALA A 17 -12.05 -20.09 -29.03
N ARG A 18 -11.13 -21.04 -28.76
CA ARG A 18 -11.41 -22.49 -28.83
C ARG A 18 -12.47 -22.90 -27.81
N HIS A 19 -12.58 -22.17 -26.69
CA HIS A 19 -13.61 -22.32 -25.65
C HIS A 19 -14.92 -21.58 -25.97
N GLY A 20 -15.00 -20.97 -27.16
CA GLY A 20 -16.20 -20.32 -27.69
C GLY A 20 -16.15 -18.80 -27.65
N ALA A 21 -16.79 -18.18 -28.64
CA ALA A 21 -16.79 -16.73 -28.82
C ALA A 21 -17.42 -15.94 -27.64
N ARG A 22 -18.28 -16.59 -26.83
CA ARG A 22 -18.84 -15.98 -25.62
C ARG A 22 -17.75 -15.76 -24.57
N ARG A 23 -16.90 -16.76 -24.33
CA ARG A 23 -15.81 -16.69 -23.34
C ARG A 23 -14.82 -15.59 -23.68
N LEU A 24 -14.44 -15.50 -24.96
CA LEU A 24 -13.55 -14.43 -25.43
C LEU A 24 -14.13 -13.05 -25.10
N ARG A 25 -15.41 -12.82 -25.42
CA ARG A 25 -16.06 -11.53 -25.10
C ARG A 25 -16.15 -11.27 -23.59
N GLU A 26 -16.38 -12.30 -22.78
CA GLU A 26 -16.42 -12.16 -21.32
C GLU A 26 -15.05 -11.73 -20.78
N ILE A 27 -13.95 -12.35 -21.24
CA ILE A 27 -12.59 -11.98 -20.83
C ILE A 27 -12.22 -10.59 -21.34
N GLU A 28 -12.54 -10.25 -22.58
CA GLU A 28 -12.30 -8.89 -23.11
C GLU A 28 -13.07 -7.83 -22.30
N SER A 29 -14.35 -8.10 -22.01
CA SER A 29 -15.17 -7.22 -21.17
C SER A 29 -14.64 -7.12 -19.74
N MET A 30 -14.11 -8.21 -19.20
CA MET A 30 -13.45 -8.22 -17.90
C MET A 30 -12.21 -7.33 -17.95
N LEU A 31 -11.29 -7.50 -18.89
CA LEU A 31 -10.08 -6.67 -19.01
C LEU A 31 -10.42 -5.18 -19.18
N ASP A 32 -11.46 -4.86 -19.95
CA ASP A 32 -11.90 -3.48 -20.16
C ASP A 32 -12.46 -2.82 -18.88
N SER A 33 -13.08 -3.60 -18.00
CA SER A 33 -13.74 -3.10 -16.78
C SER A 33 -12.95 -3.33 -15.49
N ALA A 34 -11.96 -4.22 -15.52
CA ALA A 34 -11.20 -4.64 -14.35
C ALA A 34 -10.02 -3.71 -14.05
N LEU A 35 -9.66 -2.78 -14.94
CA LEU A 35 -8.60 -1.82 -14.64
C LEU A 35 -9.01 -0.90 -13.48
N ARG A 36 -8.27 -0.98 -12.37
CA ARG A 36 -8.42 -0.06 -11.24
C ARG A 36 -7.26 0.94 -11.21
N PRO A 37 -7.54 2.26 -11.12
CA PRO A 37 -6.50 3.25 -10.93
C PRO A 37 -5.82 3.05 -9.57
N CYS A 38 -4.51 3.32 -9.54
CA CYS A 38 -3.72 3.28 -8.32
C CYS A 38 -2.66 4.39 -8.34
N VAL A 39 -1.97 4.56 -7.22
CA VAL A 39 -0.80 5.43 -7.11
C VAL A 39 0.38 4.59 -6.65
N LEU A 40 1.41 4.52 -7.48
CA LEU A 40 2.67 3.90 -7.11
C LEU A 40 3.43 4.84 -6.18
N VAL A 41 4.01 4.26 -5.14
CA VAL A 41 4.80 4.97 -4.15
C VAL A 41 6.21 4.41 -4.17
N THR A 42 7.15 5.25 -4.57
CA THR A 42 8.59 4.98 -4.47
C THR A 42 9.19 5.87 -3.39
N SER A 43 10.39 5.52 -2.94
CA SER A 43 11.05 6.22 -1.84
C SER A 43 12.49 6.57 -2.18
N ALA A 44 12.93 7.71 -1.65
CA ALA A 44 14.30 8.17 -1.78
C ALA A 44 14.84 8.60 -0.42
N ARG A 45 16.02 8.11 -0.08
CA ARG A 45 16.69 8.45 1.17
C ARG A 45 17.10 9.93 1.16
N VAL A 46 16.82 10.64 2.27
CA VAL A 46 17.12 12.09 2.36
C VAL A 46 18.50 12.42 2.91
N ALA A 47 19.17 11.43 3.52
CA ALA A 47 20.51 11.54 4.05
C ALA A 47 21.22 10.18 4.10
N ASP A 48 22.50 10.11 3.72
CA ASP A 48 23.26 8.86 3.68
C ASP A 48 23.45 8.20 5.06
N ARG A 49 23.50 9.02 6.11
CA ARG A 49 23.69 8.55 7.49
C ARG A 49 22.36 8.11 8.10
N PRO A 50 22.36 7.07 8.95
CA PRO A 50 21.15 6.59 9.58
C PRO A 50 20.65 7.57 10.65
N LEU A 51 19.36 7.50 10.96
CA LEU A 51 18.72 8.25 12.05
C LEU A 51 19.20 7.78 13.43
N ARG A 52 19.62 6.51 13.53
CA ARG A 52 20.02 5.87 14.79
C ARG A 52 21.26 5.01 14.60
N ARG A 53 22.07 4.91 15.66
CA ARG A 53 23.27 4.07 15.65
C ARG A 53 22.91 2.61 15.91
N SER A 54 23.42 1.70 15.07
CA SER A 54 23.51 0.28 15.40
C SER A 54 24.51 0.05 16.54
N ALA A 55 24.51 -1.15 17.13
CA ALA A 55 25.48 -1.50 18.19
C ALA A 55 26.94 -1.33 17.71
N ILE A 56 27.24 -1.79 16.49
CA ILE A 56 28.55 -1.61 15.84
C ILE A 56 28.80 -0.12 15.55
N GLY A 57 27.79 0.62 15.08
CA GLY A 57 27.91 2.06 14.84
C GLY A 57 28.24 2.86 16.10
N ARG A 58 27.74 2.43 17.28
CA ARG A 58 28.13 3.00 18.58
C ARG A 58 29.60 2.71 18.91
N MET A 59 30.04 1.47 18.71
CA MET A 59 31.44 1.06 18.93
C MET A 59 32.40 1.85 18.05
N LEU A 60 32.06 2.07 16.78
CA LEU A 60 32.88 2.80 15.81
C LEU A 60 32.67 4.33 15.84
N ARG A 61 31.85 4.84 16.78
CA ARG A 61 31.50 6.27 16.91
C ARG A 61 31.00 6.91 15.60
N LEU A 62 30.28 6.15 14.77
CA LEU A 62 29.74 6.66 13.52
C LEU A 62 28.69 7.76 13.76
N GLY A 63 28.63 8.74 12.86
CA GLY A 63 27.65 9.82 12.91
C GLY A 63 26.24 9.37 12.52
N THR A 64 25.23 10.08 13.01
CA THR A 64 23.83 9.94 12.60
C THR A 64 23.37 11.18 11.83
N ALA A 65 22.27 11.06 11.10
CA ALA A 65 21.53 12.20 10.57
C ALA A 65 20.41 12.61 11.53
N SER A 66 20.04 13.89 11.49
CA SER A 66 18.76 14.35 12.02
C SER A 66 17.69 14.28 10.91
N PRO A 67 16.39 14.10 11.27
CA PRO A 67 15.29 14.24 10.32
C PRO A 67 15.32 15.59 9.59
N ARG A 68 14.95 15.59 8.31
CA ARG A 68 15.02 16.74 7.40
C ARG A 68 13.68 17.10 6.75
N LEU A 69 12.76 16.15 6.65
CA LEU A 69 11.46 16.41 6.03
C LEU A 69 10.53 17.13 7.00
N SER A 70 9.66 18.00 6.46
CA SER A 70 8.64 18.69 7.26
C SER A 70 7.74 17.68 7.96
N LEU A 71 7.08 18.09 9.04
CA LEU A 71 6.15 17.22 9.76
C LEU A 71 5.03 16.75 8.84
N THR A 72 4.59 17.60 7.91
CA THR A 72 3.50 17.32 6.98
C THR A 72 3.88 16.52 5.73
N ALA A 73 5.17 16.27 5.49
CA ALA A 73 5.62 15.57 4.28
C ALA A 73 5.21 14.08 4.27
N SER A 74 4.97 13.53 3.08
CA SER A 74 4.87 12.07 2.91
C SER A 74 6.24 11.42 3.04
N LYS A 75 6.37 10.46 3.97
CA LYS A 75 7.66 9.88 4.32
C LYS A 75 7.56 8.54 5.04
N PHE A 76 8.63 7.78 4.92
CA PHE A 76 8.94 6.69 5.84
C PHE A 76 9.98 7.15 6.86
N GLY A 77 9.75 6.76 8.12
CA GLY A 77 10.59 7.14 9.25
C GLY A 77 10.74 8.66 9.44
N GLY A 78 11.74 9.06 10.23
CA GLY A 78 11.91 10.45 10.64
C GLY A 78 10.92 10.86 11.73
N THR A 79 10.52 12.13 11.73
CA THR A 79 9.63 12.69 12.76
C THR A 79 8.18 12.69 12.28
N PRO A 80 7.25 11.96 12.92
CA PRO A 80 5.85 11.95 12.51
C PRO A 80 5.15 13.28 12.80
N TYR A 81 4.14 13.61 11.99
CA TYR A 81 3.10 14.55 12.39
C TYR A 81 2.23 13.90 13.48
N THR A 82 2.00 14.61 14.59
CA THR A 82 1.24 14.08 15.74
C THR A 82 0.53 15.21 16.48
N GLU A 83 -0.79 15.15 16.59
CA GLU A 83 -1.57 16.13 17.35
C GLU A 83 -1.54 15.85 18.86
N ALA A 84 -1.91 16.85 19.67
CA ALA A 84 -1.87 16.77 21.13
C ALA A 84 -2.63 15.56 21.71
N ALA A 85 -3.73 15.16 21.08
CA ALA A 85 -4.52 14.01 21.47
C ALA A 85 -3.73 12.69 21.41
N ASP A 86 -2.77 12.57 20.49
CA ASP A 86 -2.04 11.32 20.21
C ASP A 86 -0.73 11.15 21.00
N ARG A 87 -0.28 12.22 21.69
CA ARG A 87 0.97 12.23 22.47
C ARG A 87 1.04 11.16 23.58
N PRO A 88 -0.04 10.84 24.33
CA PRO A 88 0.03 9.83 25.38
C PRO A 88 0.45 8.43 24.89
N TRP A 89 0.32 8.17 23.59
CA TRP A 89 0.59 6.89 22.96
C TRP A 89 1.80 6.91 22.02
N ALA A 90 2.62 7.96 22.10
CA ALA A 90 3.84 8.07 21.29
C ALA A 90 5.00 7.21 21.84
N SER A 91 4.95 6.83 23.12
CA SER A 91 6.04 6.09 23.79
C SER A 91 6.04 4.59 23.51
N ASP A 92 4.88 4.02 23.17
CA ASP A 92 4.67 2.59 22.87
C ASP A 92 4.56 2.30 21.37
N ALA A 93 4.66 3.34 20.53
CA ALA A 93 4.48 3.25 19.10
C ALA A 93 5.82 3.39 18.34
N VAL A 94 5.98 2.60 17.28
CA VAL A 94 7.08 2.71 16.32
C VAL A 94 6.53 3.24 15.01
N PHE A 95 6.85 4.48 14.67
CA PHE A 95 6.39 5.15 13.45
C PHE A 95 6.91 4.45 12.19
N ILE A 96 6.01 4.02 11.31
CA ILE A 96 6.39 3.43 10.03
C ILE A 96 6.54 4.55 8.99
N GLY A 97 5.47 5.31 8.81
CA GLY A 97 5.41 6.35 7.79
C GLY A 97 4.06 7.04 7.76
N GLN A 98 4.00 8.09 6.95
CA GLN A 98 2.79 8.87 6.73
C GLN A 98 2.70 9.32 5.29
N ILE A 99 1.48 9.58 4.83
CA ILE A 99 1.14 10.06 3.50
C ILE A 99 0.28 11.30 3.67
N ASN A 100 0.71 12.40 3.06
CA ASN A 100 -0.08 13.60 2.89
C ASN A 100 -0.81 13.52 1.55
N LEU A 101 -2.13 13.34 1.59
CA LEU A 101 -2.93 13.19 0.38
C LEU A 101 -2.92 14.44 -0.51
N SER A 102 -2.53 15.59 0.04
CA SER A 102 -2.39 16.83 -0.73
C SER A 102 -1.18 16.84 -1.67
N GLU A 103 -0.24 15.89 -1.51
CA GLU A 103 0.95 15.73 -2.38
C GLU A 103 0.68 14.82 -3.57
N ILE A 104 -0.56 14.35 -3.74
CA ILE A 104 -0.94 13.34 -4.74
C ILE A 104 -2.00 13.93 -5.67
N ASP A 105 -1.59 14.26 -6.90
CA ASP A 105 -2.49 14.89 -7.89
C ASP A 105 -3.58 13.92 -8.40
N ASP A 106 -3.19 12.68 -8.73
CA ASP A 106 -4.04 11.69 -9.43
C ASP A 106 -4.72 10.69 -8.47
N LEU A 107 -5.24 11.15 -7.32
CA LEU A 107 -6.02 10.27 -6.44
C LEU A 107 -7.31 9.79 -7.13
N PRO A 108 -7.74 8.53 -6.89
CA PRO A 108 -9.03 8.02 -7.35
C PRO A 108 -10.22 8.84 -6.84
N ASP A 109 -11.35 8.77 -7.54
CA ASP A 109 -12.58 9.41 -7.12
C ASP A 109 -13.10 8.83 -5.81
N GLY A 110 -13.71 9.69 -4.98
CA GLY A 110 -14.22 9.32 -3.65
C GLY A 110 -13.16 9.30 -2.53
N VAL A 111 -11.88 9.51 -2.85
CA VAL A 111 -10.80 9.60 -1.85
C VAL A 111 -10.65 11.04 -1.33
N PRO A 112 -10.42 11.26 -0.02
CA PRO A 112 -10.06 12.58 0.51
C PRO A 112 -8.86 13.18 -0.22
N ARG A 113 -8.97 14.43 -0.66
CA ARG A 113 -7.90 15.13 -1.42
C ARG A 113 -6.88 15.85 -0.53
N ARG A 114 -7.09 15.82 0.79
CA ARG A 114 -6.28 16.50 1.80
C ARG A 114 -6.28 15.67 3.07
N GLY A 115 -5.27 15.89 3.90
CA GLY A 115 -5.10 15.23 5.18
C GLY A 115 -3.89 14.31 5.22
N ILE A 116 -3.46 13.97 6.44
CA ILE A 116 -2.33 13.08 6.68
C ILE A 116 -2.85 11.77 7.25
N PHE A 117 -2.50 10.70 6.57
CA PHE A 117 -2.71 9.32 7.01
C PHE A 117 -1.37 8.77 7.50
N ALA A 118 -1.31 8.26 8.73
CA ALA A 118 -0.08 7.75 9.34
C ALA A 118 -0.28 6.35 9.93
N ILE A 119 0.79 5.57 9.97
CA ILE A 119 0.78 4.21 10.52
C ILE A 119 1.94 4.05 11.49
N ASP A 120 1.65 3.43 12.62
CA ASP A 120 2.62 3.02 13.63
C ASP A 120 2.46 1.53 13.96
N LEU A 121 3.56 0.88 14.34
CA LEU A 121 3.51 -0.41 15.05
C LEU A 121 3.28 -0.14 16.53
N VAL A 122 2.45 -0.95 17.17
CA VAL A 122 2.15 -0.89 18.60
C VAL A 122 2.24 -2.29 19.22
N GLY A 123 2.78 -2.36 20.44
CA GLY A 123 2.99 -3.64 21.12
C GLY A 123 4.22 -4.41 20.60
N SER A 124 4.45 -5.61 21.17
CA SER A 124 5.73 -6.30 21.03
C SER A 124 5.91 -7.10 19.74
N THR A 125 4.86 -7.43 18.99
CA THR A 125 5.03 -8.23 17.75
C THR A 125 4.10 -7.91 16.57
N ASP A 126 2.82 -7.54 16.72
CA ASP A 126 1.90 -7.53 15.55
C ASP A 126 0.78 -6.46 15.57
N GLY A 127 0.80 -5.53 16.52
CA GLY A 127 -0.22 -4.49 16.59
C GLY A 127 0.08 -3.34 15.62
N PHE A 128 -0.94 -2.82 14.95
CA PHE A 128 -0.84 -1.62 14.15
C PHE A 128 -1.80 -0.55 14.67
N ARG A 129 -1.40 0.71 14.54
CA ARG A 129 -2.26 1.86 14.73
C ARG A 129 -2.27 2.68 13.45
N VAL A 130 -3.47 3.07 13.05
CA VAL A 130 -3.71 4.02 11.98
C VAL A 130 -4.13 5.35 12.61
N ARG A 131 -3.55 6.45 12.13
CA ARG A 131 -3.91 7.82 12.53
C ARG A 131 -4.35 8.60 11.30
N TRP A 132 -5.39 9.40 11.45
CA TRP A 132 -5.95 10.21 10.38
C TRP A 132 -6.14 11.65 10.84
N TYR A 133 -5.53 12.57 10.11
CA TYR A 133 -5.57 14.00 10.35
C TYR A 133 -6.19 14.69 9.15
N PRO A 134 -7.51 14.93 9.13
CA PRO A 134 -8.18 15.50 7.96
C PRO A 134 -7.80 16.97 7.70
N SER A 135 -7.25 17.67 8.68
CA SER A 135 -6.88 19.09 8.58
C SER A 135 -5.59 19.38 9.34
N PRO A 136 -4.43 18.87 8.86
CA PRO A 136 -3.17 18.99 9.56
C PRO A 136 -2.69 20.44 9.60
N SER A 137 -2.04 20.83 10.70
CA SER A 137 -1.47 22.17 10.88
C SER A 137 -0.15 22.10 11.64
N GLU A 138 0.89 22.80 11.17
CA GLU A 138 2.22 22.79 11.79
C GLU A 138 2.33 23.71 13.03
N GLN A 139 1.22 24.28 13.53
CA GLN A 139 1.25 25.39 14.48
C GLN A 139 1.41 25.01 15.96
N GLU A 140 1.37 23.72 16.33
CA GLU A 140 1.43 23.31 17.75
C GLU A 140 2.26 22.03 18.01
N ASP A 141 3.46 21.90 17.43
CA ASP A 141 4.18 20.63 17.50
C ASP A 141 5.50 20.67 18.30
N ASP A 142 5.51 19.88 19.39
CA ASP A 142 6.73 19.35 20.00
C ASP A 142 6.87 17.89 19.55
N PRO A 143 7.71 17.61 18.55
CA PRO A 143 7.93 16.25 18.12
C PRO A 143 8.73 15.51 19.18
N GLY A 144 8.01 14.79 20.05
CA GLY A 144 8.64 13.81 20.94
C GLY A 144 9.56 12.86 20.16
N ALA A 145 10.56 12.28 20.84
CA ALA A 145 11.51 11.38 20.19
C ALA A 145 10.83 10.07 19.76
N VAL A 146 10.26 10.03 18.55
CA VAL A 146 9.57 8.83 18.07
C VAL A 146 10.56 7.81 17.51
N VAL A 147 10.37 6.56 17.93
CA VAL A 147 11.04 5.38 17.35
C VAL A 147 10.46 5.17 15.97
N CYS A 148 11.27 5.17 14.92
CA CYS A 148 10.80 4.84 13.58
C CYS A 148 11.22 3.43 13.19
N LEU A 149 10.40 2.80 12.35
CA LEU A 149 10.76 1.58 11.66
C LEU A 149 11.78 1.91 10.57
N GLY A 150 12.83 1.09 10.48
CA GLY A 150 13.93 1.31 9.55
C GLY A 150 15.04 2.19 10.12
N THR A 151 16.07 2.41 9.32
CA THR A 151 17.31 3.07 9.75
C THR A 151 17.49 4.47 9.19
N HIS A 152 16.72 4.85 8.17
CA HIS A 152 16.80 6.13 7.48
C HIS A 152 15.43 6.79 7.34
N GLU A 153 15.44 8.12 7.20
CA GLU A 153 14.26 8.84 6.70
C GLU A 153 14.27 8.81 5.17
N ALA A 154 13.11 8.56 4.57
CA ALA A 154 12.94 8.54 3.13
C ALA A 154 11.70 9.32 2.71
N SER A 155 11.84 10.18 1.70
CA SER A 155 10.73 10.90 1.08
C SER A 155 9.98 9.98 0.12
N MET A 156 8.65 10.05 0.13
CA MET A 156 7.82 9.34 -0.83
C MET A 156 7.68 10.14 -2.14
N GLN A 157 7.58 9.43 -3.26
CA GLN A 157 7.28 9.99 -4.57
C GLN A 157 6.13 9.21 -5.19
N PHE A 158 5.18 9.96 -5.75
CA PHE A 158 3.90 9.44 -6.23
C PHE A 158 3.85 9.44 -7.75
N ARG A 159 3.37 8.34 -8.32
CA ARG A 159 3.11 8.24 -9.76
C ARG A 159 1.79 7.55 -10.00
N ALA A 160 0.96 8.12 -10.86
CA ALA A 160 -0.28 7.48 -11.28
C ALA A 160 0.02 6.15 -11.99
N GLY A 161 -0.75 5.12 -11.67
CA GLY A 161 -0.65 3.80 -12.27
C GLY A 161 -2.01 3.09 -12.33
N TRP A 162 -2.00 1.83 -12.72
CA TRP A 162 -3.18 0.99 -12.73
C TRP A 162 -2.81 -0.44 -12.36
N THR A 163 -3.84 -1.20 -11.97
CA THR A 163 -3.72 -2.61 -11.60
C THR A 163 -4.84 -3.41 -12.24
N LEU A 164 -4.59 -4.70 -12.41
CA LEU A 164 -5.59 -5.71 -12.73
C LEU A 164 -5.84 -6.59 -11.50
N PRO A 165 -6.93 -7.37 -11.49
CA PRO A 165 -7.15 -8.39 -10.47
C PRO A 165 -5.97 -9.37 -10.45
N GLU A 166 -5.68 -9.91 -9.27
CA GLU A 166 -4.73 -10.99 -9.04
C GLU A 166 -5.45 -12.14 -8.31
N GLY A 167 -4.76 -13.25 -8.07
CA GLY A 167 -5.30 -14.39 -7.32
C GLY A 167 -6.47 -15.06 -8.04
N SER A 168 -7.45 -15.57 -7.29
CA SER A 168 -8.56 -16.33 -7.86
C SER A 168 -9.36 -15.54 -8.90
N ALA A 169 -9.53 -14.22 -8.70
CA ALA A 169 -10.22 -13.38 -9.67
C ALA A 169 -9.53 -13.34 -11.04
N TRP A 170 -8.20 -13.52 -11.08
CA TRP A 170 -7.42 -13.64 -12.31
C TRP A 170 -7.38 -15.07 -12.85
N GLU A 171 -7.19 -16.05 -11.97
CA GLU A 171 -7.07 -17.46 -12.34
C GLU A 171 -8.37 -18.05 -12.85
N ASP A 172 -9.51 -17.66 -12.26
CA ASP A 172 -10.85 -18.14 -12.64
C ASP A 172 -11.36 -17.54 -13.96
N ALA A 173 -10.62 -16.58 -14.55
CA ALA A 173 -10.98 -15.96 -15.82
C ALA A 173 -10.91 -16.95 -16.99
N VAL A 174 -10.04 -17.96 -16.88
CA VAL A 174 -9.83 -19.02 -17.88
C VAL A 174 -10.23 -20.40 -17.32
N PRO A 175 -10.66 -21.36 -18.16
CA PRO A 175 -11.04 -22.69 -17.70
C PRO A 175 -9.91 -23.42 -16.97
N HIS A 176 -10.22 -24.04 -15.82
CA HIS A 176 -9.21 -24.74 -15.00
C HIS A 176 -8.63 -25.98 -15.68
N GLU A 177 -9.41 -26.60 -16.56
CA GLU A 177 -9.08 -27.83 -17.28
C GLU A 177 -8.10 -27.65 -18.46
N ASP A 178 -7.86 -26.42 -18.91
CA ASP A 178 -6.92 -26.11 -20.00
C ASP A 178 -5.61 -25.55 -19.46
N GLU A 179 -4.65 -26.44 -19.18
CA GLU A 179 -3.35 -26.12 -18.61
C GLU A 179 -2.52 -25.22 -19.54
N GLU A 180 -2.53 -25.49 -20.85
CA GLU A 180 -1.80 -24.68 -21.85
C GLU A 180 -2.31 -23.24 -21.88
N LEU A 181 -3.65 -23.04 -21.85
CA LEU A 181 -4.23 -21.71 -21.78
C LEU A 181 -3.90 -21.00 -20.46
N ARG A 182 -3.91 -21.72 -19.33
CA ARG A 182 -3.58 -21.14 -18.02
C ARG A 182 -2.13 -20.68 -17.93
N GLU A 183 -1.20 -21.49 -18.43
CA GLU A 183 0.21 -21.12 -18.50
C GLU A 183 0.38 -19.87 -19.36
N ALA A 184 -0.15 -19.88 -20.59
CA ALA A 184 -0.05 -18.73 -21.49
C ALA A 184 -0.73 -17.46 -20.90
N TRP A 185 -1.85 -17.62 -20.19
CA TRP A 185 -2.57 -16.53 -19.53
C TRP A 185 -1.73 -15.88 -18.42
N ASN A 186 -1.11 -16.70 -17.57
CA ASN A 186 -0.27 -16.24 -16.47
C ASN A 186 1.09 -15.70 -16.95
N GLU A 187 1.69 -16.27 -18.00
CA GLU A 187 2.91 -15.74 -18.61
C GLU A 187 2.68 -14.39 -19.27
N TRP A 188 1.52 -14.21 -19.90
CA TRP A 188 1.18 -12.92 -20.51
C TRP A 188 0.83 -11.86 -19.47
N ALA A 189 0.29 -12.25 -18.32
CA ALA A 189 -0.32 -11.38 -17.31
C ALA A 189 0.37 -10.02 -17.29
N PRO A 190 -0.29 -8.97 -17.83
CA PRO A 190 0.41 -7.74 -18.08
C PRO A 190 0.75 -7.17 -16.72
N LEU A 191 2.05 -7.15 -16.44
CA LEU A 191 2.60 -6.66 -15.17
C LEU A 191 2.16 -5.23 -14.88
N GLY A 192 1.57 -4.53 -15.86
CA GLY A 192 1.19 -3.13 -15.75
C GLY A 192 2.38 -2.29 -15.34
N ASP A 193 2.13 -1.29 -14.51
CA ASP A 193 3.18 -0.52 -13.85
C ASP A 193 3.77 -1.22 -12.61
N MET A 194 3.43 -2.50 -12.39
CA MET A 194 3.78 -3.24 -11.18
C MET A 194 5.19 -3.80 -11.29
N ARG A 195 6.10 -3.19 -10.51
CA ARG A 195 7.24 -3.93 -9.97
C ARG A 195 6.83 -4.44 -8.59
N GLU A 196 7.13 -5.70 -8.29
CA GLU A 196 6.85 -6.35 -6.99
C GLU A 196 7.36 -5.53 -5.79
N GLU A 197 8.37 -4.69 -6.03
CA GLU A 197 9.12 -3.90 -5.06
C GLU A 197 8.50 -2.52 -4.72
N CYS A 198 7.36 -2.14 -5.31
CA CYS A 198 6.76 -0.83 -5.07
C CYS A 198 5.64 -0.88 -4.02
N HIS A 199 5.60 0.12 -3.14
CA HIS A 199 4.43 0.42 -2.34
C HIS A 199 3.32 0.97 -3.25
N ARG A 200 2.06 0.82 -2.85
CA ARG A 200 0.93 1.20 -3.72
C ARG A 200 -0.25 1.71 -2.91
N LEU A 201 -0.85 2.81 -3.35
CA LEU A 201 -2.16 3.26 -2.87
C LEU A 201 -3.23 2.83 -3.86
N PHE A 202 -4.34 2.31 -3.36
CA PHE A 202 -5.49 1.90 -4.18
C PHE A 202 -5.13 0.86 -5.27
N GLY A 203 -6.10 0.57 -6.13
CA GLY A 203 -6.02 -0.52 -7.09
C GLY A 203 -6.57 -1.83 -6.52
N HIS A 204 -6.30 -2.92 -7.23
CA HIS A 204 -6.53 -4.27 -6.72
C HIS A 204 -5.53 -4.60 -5.63
N ARG A 205 -5.92 -5.52 -4.76
CA ARG A 205 -4.97 -6.18 -3.85
C ARG A 205 -4.10 -7.12 -4.67
N SER A 206 -2.86 -7.30 -4.25
CA SER A 206 -2.05 -8.37 -4.81
C SER A 206 -2.42 -9.69 -4.12
N ALA A 207 -2.13 -10.82 -4.78
CA ALA A 207 -2.55 -12.16 -4.33
C ALA A 207 -2.17 -12.48 -2.86
N GLY A 208 -2.82 -13.48 -2.26
CA GLY A 208 -2.48 -14.00 -0.93
C GLY A 208 -3.29 -13.46 0.26
N LEU A 209 -4.21 -12.50 0.04
CA LEU A 209 -5.23 -12.11 1.03
C LEU A 209 -6.55 -12.89 0.88
N ASP A 210 -6.69 -13.71 -0.17
CA ASP A 210 -7.90 -14.48 -0.43
C ASP A 210 -8.09 -15.63 0.59
N ASP A 211 -7.02 -15.97 1.32
CA ASP A 211 -7.06 -16.92 2.44
C ASP A 211 -7.16 -16.20 3.79
N HIS A 212 -8.14 -16.63 4.58
CA HIS A 212 -8.64 -16.09 5.86
C HIS A 212 -7.63 -15.94 7.02
N TYR A 213 -6.48 -15.31 6.81
CA TYR A 213 -5.52 -15.06 7.89
C TYR A 213 -5.83 -13.74 8.60
N GLY A 214 -6.37 -13.83 9.81
CA GLY A 214 -6.24 -12.82 10.86
C GLY A 214 -6.92 -11.46 10.64
N PHE A 215 -7.74 -11.28 9.60
CA PHE A 215 -8.45 -10.02 9.38
C PHE A 215 -9.52 -9.78 10.45
N GLU A 216 -9.27 -8.82 11.33
CA GLU A 216 -10.25 -8.34 12.31
C GLU A 216 -10.88 -7.03 11.83
N PRO A 217 -12.18 -7.01 11.47
CA PRO A 217 -12.83 -5.80 10.99
C PRO A 217 -13.02 -4.79 12.13
N PRO A 218 -13.11 -3.49 11.81
CA PRO A 218 -13.45 -2.48 12.80
C PRO A 218 -14.88 -2.72 13.31
N ARG A 219 -15.15 -2.36 14.57
CA ARG A 219 -16.46 -2.58 15.20
C ARG A 219 -17.60 -2.03 14.34
N GLY A 220 -18.59 -2.88 14.09
CA GLY A 220 -19.77 -2.56 13.29
C GLY A 220 -19.62 -2.81 11.78
N ARG A 221 -18.49 -3.39 11.32
CA ARG A 221 -18.30 -3.81 9.92
C ARG A 221 -18.24 -5.33 9.78
N THR A 222 -18.48 -5.79 8.57
CA THR A 222 -18.41 -7.21 8.21
C THR A 222 -16.95 -7.66 8.14
N ASN A 223 -16.72 -8.97 8.22
CA ASN A 223 -15.43 -9.59 7.95
C ASN A 223 -15.26 -9.93 6.46
N ASP A 224 -16.20 -9.53 5.59
CA ASP A 224 -16.09 -9.73 4.16
C ASP A 224 -15.10 -8.73 3.58
N VAL A 225 -13.88 -9.21 3.32
CA VAL A 225 -12.78 -8.42 2.78
C VAL A 225 -13.11 -7.81 1.42
N THR A 226 -14.09 -8.32 0.67
CA THR A 226 -14.53 -7.73 -0.62
C THR A 226 -15.26 -6.39 -0.47
N GLU A 227 -15.75 -6.08 0.74
CA GLU A 227 -16.37 -4.78 1.09
C GLU A 227 -15.33 -3.69 1.43
N TYR A 228 -14.04 -4.05 1.44
CA TYR A 228 -12.94 -3.16 1.78
C TYR A 228 -12.12 -2.80 0.54
N GLU A 229 -11.73 -1.53 0.48
CA GLU A 229 -10.76 -1.02 -0.47
C GLU A 229 -9.37 -1.01 0.15
N MET A 230 -8.35 -1.32 -0.65
CA MET A 230 -6.96 -1.21 -0.22
C MET A 230 -6.55 0.26 -0.25
N LEU A 231 -6.28 0.86 0.91
CA LEU A 231 -5.71 2.20 0.98
C LEU A 231 -4.23 2.20 0.63
N LEU A 232 -3.48 1.27 1.22
CA LEU A 232 -2.03 1.20 1.07
C LEU A 232 -1.56 -0.26 1.13
N ARG A 233 -0.69 -0.64 0.22
CA ARG A 233 0.19 -1.81 0.31
C ARG A 233 1.60 -1.32 0.62
N ILE A 234 2.18 -1.85 1.69
CA ILE A 234 3.56 -1.61 2.12
C ILE A 234 4.36 -2.89 1.86
N THR A 235 5.51 -2.73 1.20
CA THR A 235 6.49 -3.78 0.97
C THR A 235 7.82 -3.43 1.67
N PHE A 236 8.89 -4.18 1.44
CA PHE A 236 10.21 -3.79 1.94
C PHE A 236 10.66 -2.46 1.31
N ASP A 237 11.46 -1.68 2.03
CA ASP A 237 11.94 -0.39 1.56
C ASP A 237 13.44 -0.21 1.82
N ASN A 238 14.23 -0.26 0.75
CA ASN A 238 15.68 -0.10 0.83
C ASN A 238 16.11 1.33 1.18
N ALA A 239 15.32 2.34 0.79
CA ALA A 239 15.67 3.74 1.02
C ALA A 239 15.56 4.08 2.52
N ALA A 240 14.45 3.67 3.15
CA ALA A 240 14.18 3.77 4.59
C ALA A 240 14.91 2.69 5.40
N GLY A 241 15.29 1.59 4.77
CA GLY A 241 16.07 0.51 5.37
C GLY A 241 15.25 -0.35 6.34
N PHE A 242 14.02 -0.73 5.96
CA PHE A 242 13.22 -1.73 6.67
C PHE A 242 12.75 -2.84 5.72
N SER A 243 12.47 -4.02 6.28
CA SER A 243 11.85 -5.15 5.58
C SER A 243 10.87 -5.87 6.51
N TRP A 244 9.86 -6.51 5.92
CA TRP A 244 8.79 -7.23 6.61
C TRP A 244 8.87 -8.75 6.40
N GLY A 245 10.08 -9.27 6.15
CA GLY A 245 10.26 -10.65 5.69
C GLY A 245 9.69 -10.85 4.28
N THR A 246 8.94 -11.93 4.07
CA THR A 246 8.30 -12.32 2.81
C THR A 246 6.85 -11.81 2.67
N ASN A 247 6.42 -10.89 3.55
CA ASN A 247 5.02 -10.52 3.68
C ASN A 247 4.74 -9.14 3.11
N TRP A 248 3.55 -8.96 2.54
CA TRP A 248 2.99 -7.65 2.22
C TRP A 248 2.08 -7.21 3.37
N THR A 249 2.19 -5.94 3.74
CA THR A 249 1.29 -5.33 4.71
C THR A 249 0.27 -4.47 3.97
N TYR A 250 -1.00 -4.72 4.23
CA TYR A 250 -2.12 -4.01 3.63
C TYR A 250 -2.84 -3.17 4.67
N VAL A 251 -3.17 -1.94 4.30
CA VAL A 251 -4.15 -1.12 5.00
C VAL A 251 -5.44 -1.16 4.19
N LEU A 252 -6.50 -1.64 4.83
CA LEU A 252 -7.83 -1.79 4.25
C LEU A 252 -8.82 -0.84 4.91
N VAL A 253 -9.71 -0.24 4.13
CA VAL A 253 -10.80 0.62 4.64
C VAL A 253 -12.12 0.15 4.06
N HIS A 254 -13.15 0.09 4.90
CA HIS A 254 -14.49 -0.25 4.42
C HIS A 254 -15.00 0.84 3.47
N ARG A 255 -15.69 0.46 2.39
CA ARG A 255 -16.19 1.42 1.37
C ARG A 255 -16.99 2.59 1.95
N ASP A 256 -17.89 2.33 2.88
CA ASP A 256 -18.65 3.38 3.57
C ASP A 256 -17.76 4.32 4.40
N ASP A 257 -16.76 3.78 5.08
CA ASP A 257 -15.84 4.59 5.89
C ASP A 257 -14.97 5.48 5.00
N LEU A 258 -14.56 4.98 3.83
CA LEU A 258 -13.88 5.77 2.80
C LEU A 258 -14.78 6.88 2.27
N ALA A 259 -16.04 6.57 1.93
CA ALA A 259 -17.00 7.54 1.42
C ALA A 259 -17.30 8.68 2.41
N GLU A 260 -17.26 8.37 3.72
CA GLU A 260 -17.41 9.35 4.80
C GLU A 260 -16.08 10.03 5.19
N GLY A 261 -14.95 9.66 4.59
CA GLY A 261 -13.64 10.21 4.89
C GLY A 261 -13.07 9.82 6.27
N ARG A 262 -13.52 8.68 6.83
CA ARG A 262 -13.13 8.14 8.15
C ARG A 262 -11.95 7.17 8.05
N LEU A 263 -10.78 7.66 7.66
CA LEU A 263 -9.61 6.81 7.43
C LEU A 263 -8.98 6.27 8.73
N GLU A 264 -9.30 6.84 9.89
CA GLU A 264 -8.90 6.32 11.20
C GLU A 264 -9.48 4.93 11.50
N ARG A 265 -10.52 4.51 10.76
CA ARG A 265 -11.15 3.20 10.88
C ARG A 265 -10.50 2.13 10.01
N ALA A 266 -9.43 2.47 9.29
CA ALA A 266 -8.72 1.50 8.47
C ALA A 266 -8.02 0.43 9.34
N VAL A 267 -7.92 -0.77 8.81
CA VAL A 267 -7.35 -1.94 9.46
C VAL A 267 -6.09 -2.36 8.72
N VAL A 268 -5.07 -2.78 9.47
CA VAL A 268 -3.84 -3.32 8.90
C VAL A 268 -3.88 -4.84 8.98
N THR A 269 -3.55 -5.50 7.87
CA THR A 269 -3.45 -6.96 7.76
C THR A 269 -2.21 -7.34 6.93
N GLY A 270 -1.79 -8.60 7.00
CA GLY A 270 -0.68 -9.13 6.23
C GLY A 270 -1.13 -10.21 5.25
N ALA A 271 -0.40 -10.36 4.14
CA ALA A 271 -0.42 -11.58 3.33
C ALA A 271 1.00 -12.08 3.12
N ASN A 272 1.13 -13.40 3.03
CA ASN A 272 2.38 -14.01 2.60
C ASN A 272 2.45 -13.97 1.07
N TYR A 273 3.67 -13.80 0.54
CA TYR A 273 3.99 -14.05 -0.86
C TYR A 273 3.87 -15.55 -1.20
#